data_AF-A0A1A7YQL1-F1
#
_entry.id   AF-A0A1A7YQL1-F1
#
_cell.length_a   1.000
_cell.length_b   1.000
_cell.length_c   1.000
_cell.angle_alpha   90.00
_cell.angle_beta   90.00
_cell.angle_gamma   90.00
#
_symmetry.space_group_name_H-M   'P 1'
#
loop_
_entity.id
_entity.type
_entity.pdbx_description
1 polymer ?
#
loop_
_entity_poly.entity_id
_entity_poly.type
_entity_poly.pdbx_seq_one_letter_code
_entity_poly.pdbx_strand_id
1 'polypeptide(L)'
;MSLGMSYKPNAHQHIPGTSGNQVGNLPSPSAANLATLQSYRPILSDYGPPSLGFSQGSTGSQVPQNKYAELLAIIEELGKEIRPTYAGSKSAMERLKRGIIHARGL
;
A
#
# COMPACT_ATOMS: atom_id res chain seq x y z
N MET A 1 36.81 -19.16 27.89
CA MET A 1 35.49 -18.78 27.33
C MET A 1 35.51 -17.28 27.04
N SER A 2 35.43 -16.96 25.74
CA SER A 2 35.38 -15.70 24.97
C SER A 2 35.86 -14.35 25.53
N LEU A 3 36.77 -13.74 24.75
CA LEU A 3 37.16 -12.33 24.73
C LEU A 3 35.98 -11.42 24.29
N GLY A 4 35.87 -10.25 24.92
CA GLY A 4 34.83 -9.26 24.65
C GLY A 4 34.96 -8.60 23.28
N MET A 5 33.84 -8.51 22.56
CA MET A 5 33.75 -7.83 21.27
C MET A 5 33.38 -6.37 21.48
N SER A 6 34.36 -5.47 21.35
CA SER A 6 34.15 -4.03 21.35
C SER A 6 33.75 -3.56 19.95
N TYR A 7 32.52 -3.08 19.79
CA TYR A 7 32.04 -2.50 18.53
C TYR A 7 32.37 -1.01 18.46
N LYS A 8 33.01 -0.60 17.37
CA LYS A 8 33.42 0.78 17.09
C LYS A 8 32.46 1.36 16.04
N PRO A 9 31.74 2.47 16.30
CA PRO A 9 30.85 3.07 15.31
C PRO A 9 31.66 3.86 14.29
N ASN A 10 31.43 3.62 13.00
CA ASN A 10 32.06 4.37 11.91
C ASN A 10 31.14 5.56 11.55
N ALA A 11 31.52 6.77 11.96
CA ALA A 11 30.83 8.00 11.58
C ALA A 11 31.42 8.54 10.27
N HIS A 12 30.80 8.22 9.13
CA HIS A 12 31.05 8.96 7.89
C HIS A 12 29.97 10.04 7.74
N GLN A 13 30.36 11.26 8.11
CA GLN A 13 29.67 12.48 7.73
C GLN A 13 29.84 12.73 6.23
N HIS A 14 28.76 12.99 5.51
CA HIS A 14 28.80 13.65 4.21
C HIS A 14 27.94 14.92 4.25
N ILE A 15 28.45 15.95 3.60
CA ILE A 15 28.29 17.38 3.85
C ILE A 15 27.18 17.92 2.93
N PRO A 16 26.37 18.93 3.34
CA PRO A 16 25.39 19.57 2.47
C PRO A 16 26.07 20.63 1.56
N GLY A 17 25.89 20.49 0.25
CA GLY A 17 26.29 21.49 -0.75
C GLY A 17 25.09 21.91 -1.60
N THR A 18 24.62 23.13 -1.39
CA THR A 18 23.68 23.84 -2.28
C THR A 18 24.49 24.86 -3.09
N SER A 19 24.22 25.00 -4.39
CA SER A 19 24.21 26.29 -5.13
C SER A 19 24.13 26.08 -6.66
N GLY A 20 23.26 26.84 -7.33
CA GLY A 20 23.53 27.38 -8.67
C GLY A 20 22.60 26.97 -9.82
N ASN A 21 21.61 27.83 -10.12
CA ASN A 21 20.82 27.83 -11.36
C ASN A 21 21.70 27.96 -12.62
N GLN A 22 21.44 27.16 -13.66
CA GLN A 22 21.67 27.58 -15.06
C GLN A 22 20.54 27.09 -15.97
N VAL A 23 19.78 28.05 -16.47
CA VAL A 23 18.85 27.98 -17.60
C VAL A 23 19.65 27.96 -18.91
N GLY A 24 19.32 27.07 -19.84
CA GLY A 24 19.99 27.01 -21.15
C GLY A 24 19.35 26.00 -22.08
N ASN A 25 18.71 26.52 -23.13
CA ASN A 25 18.00 25.84 -24.22
C ASN A 25 18.68 24.56 -24.75
N LEU A 26 17.90 23.49 -24.88
CA LEU A 26 18.25 22.31 -25.69
C LEU A 26 17.26 22.20 -26.88
N PRO A 27 17.76 22.02 -28.11
CA PRO A 27 16.95 21.98 -29.33
C PRO A 27 16.16 20.67 -29.49
N SER A 28 14.91 20.77 -29.95
CA SER A 28 14.05 19.65 -30.34
C SER A 28 14.55 18.97 -31.63
N PRO A 29 14.79 17.65 -31.66
CA PRO A 29 14.90 16.90 -32.89
C PRO A 29 13.56 16.22 -33.22
N SER A 30 12.61 16.99 -33.74
CA SER A 30 11.57 16.38 -34.59
C SER A 30 12.16 16.24 -36.00
N ALA A 31 12.15 15.01 -36.53
CA ALA A 31 12.57 14.58 -37.87
C ALA A 31 14.02 14.06 -38.03
N ALA A 32 14.23 12.80 -37.61
CA ALA A 32 15.06 11.77 -38.26
C ALA A 32 15.18 10.61 -37.25
N ASN A 33 14.50 9.47 -37.40
CA ASN A 33 14.93 8.38 -38.27
C ASN A 33 13.81 7.32 -38.30
N LEU A 34 13.16 7.12 -39.45
CA LEU A 34 12.10 6.13 -39.67
C LEU A 34 12.64 4.73 -40.03
N ALA A 35 13.97 4.51 -40.09
CA ALA A 35 14.52 3.33 -40.78
C ALA A 35 15.40 2.37 -39.94
N THR A 36 15.68 2.62 -38.65
CA THR A 36 16.65 1.80 -37.88
C THR A 36 16.14 1.25 -36.55
N LEU A 37 14.91 1.57 -36.11
CA LEU A 37 14.32 0.99 -34.88
C LEU A 37 13.36 -0.20 -35.10
N GLN A 38 13.28 -0.75 -36.33
CA GLN A 38 12.48 -1.97 -36.59
C GLN A 38 13.10 -3.25 -35.98
N SER A 39 14.38 -3.23 -35.57
CA SER A 39 15.09 -4.45 -35.12
C SER A 39 15.35 -4.56 -33.62
N TYR A 40 14.88 -3.61 -32.81
CA TYR A 40 14.90 -3.74 -31.34
C TYR A 40 13.52 -3.38 -30.80
N ARG A 41 12.59 -4.33 -30.90
CA ARG A 41 11.38 -4.36 -30.07
C ARG A 41 11.76 -4.95 -28.71
N PRO A 42 11.88 -4.16 -27.63
CA PRO A 42 11.97 -4.73 -26.30
C PRO A 42 10.70 -5.55 -26.03
N ILE A 43 10.88 -6.84 -25.77
CA ILE A 43 9.87 -7.78 -25.24
C ILE A 43 9.61 -7.40 -23.78
N LEU A 44 8.92 -6.29 -23.56
CA LEU A 44 8.48 -5.91 -22.21
C LEU A 44 7.24 -5.05 -22.31
N SER A 45 6.09 -5.68 -22.56
CA SER A 45 4.77 -5.08 -22.36
C SER A 45 3.70 -6.16 -22.24
N ASP A 46 3.93 -7.20 -21.43
CA ASP A 46 2.87 -8.17 -21.06
C ASP A 46 2.32 -7.93 -19.64
N TYR A 47 2.86 -6.97 -18.89
CA TYR A 47 2.28 -6.55 -17.62
C TYR A 47 1.17 -5.51 -17.84
N GLY A 48 0.15 -5.89 -18.61
CA GLY A 48 -1.15 -5.23 -18.51
C GLY A 48 -1.64 -5.32 -17.06
N PRO A 49 -2.28 -4.28 -16.51
CA PRO A 49 -2.82 -4.36 -15.15
C PRO A 49 -3.75 -5.57 -15.06
N PRO A 50 -3.71 -6.36 -13.97
CA PRO A 50 -4.66 -7.45 -13.80
C PRO A 50 -6.05 -6.83 -13.88
N SER A 51 -6.81 -7.17 -14.93
CA SER A 51 -8.21 -6.83 -14.98
C SER A 51 -8.84 -7.52 -13.78
N LEU A 52 -9.36 -6.73 -12.83
CA LEU A 52 -10.23 -7.21 -11.76
C LEU A 52 -11.50 -7.72 -12.44
N GLY A 53 -11.41 -8.93 -12.99
CA GLY A 53 -12.50 -9.68 -13.54
C GLY A 53 -13.41 -10.08 -12.39
N PHE A 54 -14.28 -9.17 -11.97
CA PHE A 54 -15.50 -9.50 -11.24
C PHE A 54 -16.45 -10.23 -12.22
N SER A 55 -16.02 -11.38 -12.73
CA SER A 55 -16.95 -12.39 -13.22
C SER A 55 -17.62 -12.94 -11.98
N GLN A 56 -18.90 -12.62 -11.85
CA GLN A 56 -19.83 -13.21 -10.91
C GLN A 56 -19.99 -14.70 -11.23
N GLY A 57 -18.98 -15.47 -10.84
CA GLY A 57 -18.92 -16.92 -10.92
C GLY A 57 -19.51 -17.50 -9.64
N SER A 58 -20.77 -17.88 -9.73
CA SER A 58 -21.52 -18.62 -8.73
C SER A 58 -20.98 -20.06 -8.63
N THR A 59 -19.92 -20.32 -7.87
CA THR A 59 -19.52 -21.70 -7.57
C THR A 59 -18.86 -21.82 -6.20
N GLY A 60 -19.53 -22.52 -5.29
CA GLY A 60 -18.94 -23.15 -4.11
C GLY A 60 -18.90 -22.26 -2.86
N SER A 61 -19.80 -22.52 -1.90
CA SER A 61 -19.71 -22.02 -0.52
C SER A 61 -19.45 -20.52 -0.37
N GLN A 62 -20.04 -19.70 -1.25
CA GLN A 62 -20.03 -18.26 -1.10
C GLN A 62 -20.90 -17.94 0.11
N VAL A 63 -20.25 -17.62 1.23
CA VAL A 63 -20.88 -16.82 2.29
C VAL A 63 -21.61 -15.68 1.56
N PRO A 64 -22.90 -15.42 1.86
CA PRO A 64 -23.64 -14.36 1.20
C PRO A 64 -22.79 -13.10 1.20
N GLN A 65 -22.52 -12.52 0.02
CA GLN A 65 -21.66 -11.34 -0.11
C GLN A 65 -22.05 -10.23 0.90
N ASN A 66 -23.33 -10.16 1.24
CA ASN A 66 -23.85 -9.29 2.29
C ASN A 66 -23.25 -9.54 3.68
N LYS A 67 -23.00 -10.78 4.10
CA LYS A 67 -22.37 -11.05 5.42
C LYS A 67 -20.92 -10.59 5.46
N TYR A 68 -20.17 -10.80 4.38
CA TYR A 68 -18.80 -10.28 4.31
C TYR A 68 -18.78 -8.75 4.29
N ALA A 69 -19.68 -8.11 3.52
CA ALA A 69 -19.82 -6.66 3.52
C ALA A 69 -20.23 -6.09 4.90
N GLU A 70 -21.17 -6.74 5.58
CA GLU A 70 -21.60 -6.37 6.94
C GLU A 70 -20.46 -6.53 7.95
N LEU A 71 -19.68 -7.61 7.85
CA LEU A 71 -18.49 -7.81 8.69
C LEU A 71 -17.45 -6.70 8.48
N LEU A 72 -17.18 -6.32 7.23
CA LEU A 72 -16.26 -5.21 6.92
C LEU A 72 -16.74 -3.90 7.56
N ALA A 73 -18.03 -3.57 7.42
CA ALA A 73 -18.61 -2.39 8.03
C ALA A 73 -18.50 -2.39 9.56
N ILE A 74 -18.73 -3.55 10.21
CA ILE A 74 -18.57 -3.68 11.66
C ILE A 74 -17.12 -3.44 12.08
N ILE A 75 -16.14 -3.99 11.36
CA ILE A 75 -14.71 -3.80 11.65
C ILE A 75 -14.33 -2.32 11.52
N GLU A 76 -14.82 -1.62 10.49
CA GLU A 76 -14.61 -0.18 10.33
C GLU A 76 -15.20 0.64 11.48
N GLU A 77 -16.37 0.26 11.99
CA GLU A 77 -16.97 0.92 13.16
C GLU A 77 -16.18 0.63 14.43
N LEU A 78 -15.80 -0.63 14.67
CA LEU A 78 -15.01 -1.04 15.84
C LEU A 78 -13.69 -0.26 15.94
N GLY A 79 -13.01 -0.01 14.81
CA GLY A 79 -11.78 0.77 14.76
C GLY A 79 -11.92 2.20 15.31
N LYS A 80 -13.10 2.82 15.14
CA LYS A 80 -13.40 4.17 15.65
C LYS A 80 -13.55 4.19 17.18
N GLU A 81 -14.04 3.10 17.76
CA GLU A 81 -14.33 3.00 19.19
C GLU A 81 -13.08 2.65 20.03
N ILE A 82 -11.98 2.19 19.42
CA ILE A 82 -10.76 1.78 20.13
C ILE A 82 -10.16 2.91 20.97
N ARG A 83 -9.85 4.07 20.36
CA ARG A 83 -9.24 5.21 21.06
C ARG A 83 -10.11 5.73 22.22
N PRO A 84 -11.41 6.01 22.05
CA PRO A 84 -12.25 6.47 23.15
C PRO A 84 -12.45 5.40 24.23
N THR A 85 -12.41 4.11 23.89
CA THR A 85 -12.43 3.02 24.89
C THR A 85 -11.18 3.05 25.77
N TYR A 86 -9.99 3.22 25.19
CA TYR A 86 -8.76 3.39 25.98
C TYR A 86 -8.74 4.68 26.81
N ALA A 87 -9.45 5.72 26.37
CA ALA A 87 -9.68 6.94 27.15
C ALA A 87 -10.72 6.78 28.28
N GLY A 88 -11.30 5.58 28.47
CA GLY A 88 -12.25 5.30 29.55
C GLY A 88 -13.71 5.60 29.23
N SER A 89 -14.07 5.82 27.96
CA SER A 89 -15.47 6.03 27.58
C SER A 89 -16.30 4.76 27.76
N LYS A 90 -17.29 4.82 28.66
CA LYS A 90 -18.20 3.70 28.94
C LYS A 90 -19.07 3.36 27.72
N SER A 91 -19.63 4.37 27.06
CA SER A 91 -20.47 4.16 25.88
C SER A 91 -19.67 3.55 24.72
N ALA A 92 -18.43 4.02 24.50
CA ALA A 92 -17.58 3.44 23.46
C ALA A 92 -17.22 1.98 23.76
N MET A 93 -16.94 1.67 25.03
CA MET A 93 -16.70 0.30 25.46
C MET A 93 -17.91 -0.61 25.21
N GLU A 94 -19.13 -0.13 25.47
CA GLU A 94 -20.34 -0.91 25.19
C GLU A 94 -20.53 -1.16 23.70
N ARG A 95 -20.29 -0.14 22.86
CA ARG A 95 -20.36 -0.26 21.39
C ARG A 95 -19.30 -1.25 20.88
N LEU A 96 -18.08 -1.16 21.40
CA LEU A 96 -16.99 -2.08 21.07
C LEU A 96 -17.37 -3.53 21.42
N LYS A 97 -17.87 -3.78 22.63
CA LYS A 97 -18.33 -5.11 23.05
C LYS A 97 -19.46 -5.64 22.17
N ARG A 98 -20.46 -4.81 21.86
CA ARG A 98 -21.61 -5.18 21.02
C ARG A 98 -21.17 -5.51 19.59
N GLY A 99 -20.31 -4.71 18.98
CA GLY A 99 -19.80 -4.97 17.63
C GLY A 99 -18.98 -6.26 17.55
N ILE A 100 -18.16 -6.57 18.56
CA ILE A 100 -17.43 -7.86 18.62
C ILE A 100 -18.40 -9.04 18.73
N ILE A 101 -19.44 -8.91 19.57
CA ILE A 101 -20.48 -9.94 19.72
C ILE A 101 -21.29 -10.11 18.43
N HIS A 102 -21.54 -9.03 17.69
CA HIS A 102 -22.25 -9.09 16.43
C HIS A 102 -21.40 -9.78 15.36
N ALA A 103 -20.15 -9.35 15.18
CA ALA A 103 -19.21 -9.93 14.22
C ALA A 103 -18.99 -11.44 14.42
N ARG A 104 -19.04 -11.95 15.67
CA ARG A 104 -18.86 -13.38 15.93
C ARG A 104 -20.07 -14.24 15.50
N GLY A 105 -21.25 -13.64 15.41
CA GLY A 105 -22.52 -14.33 15.11
C GLY A 105 -22.94 -14.24 13.65
N LEU A 106 -22.20 -13.45 12.87
CA LEU A 106 -22.33 -13.30 11.42
C LEU A 106 -21.89 -14.59 10.70
#